data_AF-A0A0F9FCQ1-F1
#
_entry.id   AF-A0A0F9FCQ1-F1
#
_cell.length_a   1.000
_cell.length_b   1.000
_cell.length_c   1.000
_cell.angle_alpha   90.00
_cell.angle_beta   90.00
_cell.angle_gamma   90.00
#
_symmetry.space_group_name_H-M   'P 1'
#
loop_
_entity.id
_entity.type
_entity.pdbx_description
1 polymer ?
#
loop_
_entity_poly.entity_id
_entity_poly.type
_entity_poly.pdbx_seq_one_letter_code
_entity_poly.pdbx_strand_id
1 'polypeptide(L)' 'MTDIKFTISKDILERMEKYPEINWEKIAQGAVEKYLEKLEVADKLTSNSSFTLEDADKLGDEIKQKMWERHKYYMETLKK' A
#
# COMPACT_ATOMS: atom_id res chain seq x y z
N MET A 1 20.64 -17.82 -13.27
CA MET A 1 19.54 -17.01 -13.85
C MET A 1 18.32 -17.91 -13.90
N THR A 2 17.15 -17.37 -13.60
CA THR A 2 15.90 -18.14 -13.55
C THR A 2 14.89 -17.44 -14.45
N ASP A 3 14.27 -18.19 -15.35
CA ASP A 3 13.30 -17.66 -16.31
C ASP A 3 11.87 -17.76 -15.76
N ILE A 4 11.13 -16.66 -15.91
CA ILE A 4 9.69 -16.61 -15.63
C ILE A 4 8.97 -16.22 -16.92
N LYS A 5 7.86 -16.91 -17.21
CA LYS A 5 6.98 -16.62 -18.35
C LYS A 5 5.65 -16.09 -17.84
N PHE A 6 5.18 -14.99 -18.41
CA PHE A 6 3.88 -14.41 -18.14
C PHE A 6 3.05 -14.35 -19.41
N THR A 7 1.74 -14.53 -19.26
CA THR A 7 0.80 -14.25 -20.35
C THR A 7 0.34 -12.80 -20.23
N ILE A 8 0.49 -12.04 -21.32
CA ILE A 8 -0.01 -10.66 -21.43
C ILE A 8 -1.14 -10.60 -22.46
N SER A 9 -2.01 -9.61 -22.35
CA SER A 9 -3.05 -9.38 -23.35
C SER A 9 -2.45 -8.87 -24.65
N LYS A 10 -3.15 -9.10 -25.77
CA LYS A 10 -2.71 -8.64 -27.10
C LYS A 10 -2.57 -7.12 -27.17
N ASP A 11 -3.47 -6.37 -26.53
CA ASP A 11 -3.40 -4.90 -26.43
C ASP A 11 -2.07 -4.43 -25.80
N ILE A 12 -1.64 -5.08 -24.71
CA ILE A 12 -0.39 -4.72 -24.03
C ILE A 12 0.80 -4.98 -24.95
N LEU A 13 0.83 -6.14 -25.63
CA LEU A 13 1.88 -6.47 -26.59
C LEU A 13 1.96 -5.43 -27.72
N GLU A 14 0.84 -5.10 -28.36
CA GLU A 14 0.78 -4.12 -29.44
C GLU A 14 1.25 -2.73 -28.99
N ARG A 15 1.05 -2.37 -27.72
CA ARG A 15 1.54 -1.12 -27.14
C ARG A 15 3.04 -1.17 -26.81
N MET A 16 3.55 -2.32 -26.38
CA MET A 16 4.98 -2.51 -26.11
C MET A 16 5.80 -2.48 -27.41
N GLU A 17 5.29 -3.08 -28.48
CA GLU A 17 5.93 -3.11 -29.80
C GLU A 17 6.10 -1.71 -30.42
N LYS A 18 5.31 -0.73 -29.99
CA LYS A 18 5.48 0.69 -30.40
C LYS A 18 6.75 1.33 -29.85
N TYR A 19 7.35 0.76 -28.81
CA TYR A 19 8.55 1.27 -28.15
C TYR A 19 9.64 0.18 -28.08
N PRO A 20 10.20 -0.24 -29.23
CA PRO A 20 11.20 -1.29 -29.30
C PRO A 20 12.54 -0.91 -28.64
N GLU A 21 12.80 0.37 -28.42
CA GLU A 21 13.98 0.88 -27.72
C GLU A 21 13.99 0.57 -26.22
N ILE A 22 12.83 0.20 -25.65
CA ILE A 22 12.69 -0.09 -24.23
C ILE A 22 13.07 -1.56 -23.96
N ASN A 23 13.99 -1.76 -23.02
CA ASN A 23 14.28 -3.10 -22.49
C ASN A 23 13.18 -3.53 -21.50
N TRP A 24 12.12 -4.12 -22.05
CA TRP A 24 10.94 -4.57 -21.29
C TRP A 24 11.26 -5.64 -20.25
N GLU A 25 12.27 -6.48 -20.47
CA GLU A 25 12.73 -7.47 -19.49
C GLU A 25 13.26 -6.80 -18.23
N LYS A 26 14.11 -5.78 -18.40
CA LYS A 26 14.65 -4.99 -17.27
C LYS A 26 13.54 -4.26 -16.51
N ILE A 27 12.54 -3.73 -17.22
CA ILE A 27 11.37 -3.10 -16.59
C ILE A 27 10.57 -4.11 -15.78
N ALA A 28 10.34 -5.31 -16.33
CA ALA A 28 9.63 -6.37 -15.63
C ALA A 28 10.37 -6.83 -14.36
N GLN A 29 11.68 -7.05 -14.45
CA GLN A 29 12.52 -7.39 -13.29
C GLN A 29 12.43 -6.32 -12.19
N GLY A 30 12.61 -5.04 -12.55
CA GLY A 30 12.52 -3.95 -11.59
C GLY A 30 11.12 -3.76 -11.00
N ALA A 31 10.05 -4.09 -11.74
CA ALA A 31 8.69 -4.05 -11.23
C ALA A 31 8.45 -5.15 -10.18
N VAL A 32 8.96 -6.36 -10.43
CA VAL A 32 8.89 -7.49 -9.49
C VAL A 32 9.67 -7.16 -8.22
N GLU A 33 10.91 -6.70 -8.33
CA GLU A 33 11.76 -6.33 -7.18
C GLU A 33 11.09 -5.27 -6.30
N LYS A 34 10.60 -4.18 -6.89
CA LYS A 34 9.88 -3.14 -6.15
C LYS A 34 8.61 -3.64 -5.47
N TYR A 35 7.91 -4.59 -6.08
CA TYR A 35 6.70 -5.15 -5.47
C TYR A 35 7.06 -6.08 -4.30
N LEU A 36 8.13 -6.88 -4.44
CA LEU A 36 8.68 -7.69 -3.36
C LEU A 36 9.14 -6.82 -2.19
N GLU A 37 9.88 -5.73 -2.43
CA GLU A 37 10.28 -4.79 -1.38
C GLU A 37 9.08 -4.25 -0.59
N LYS A 38 7.99 -3.91 -1.28
CA LYS A 38 6.75 -3.46 -0.63
C LYS A 38 6.13 -4.55 0.25
N LEU A 39 6.08 -5.79 -0.26
CA LEU A 39 5.59 -6.93 0.51
C LEU A 39 6.47 -7.21 1.71
N GLU A 40 7.80 -7.18 1.56
CA GLU A 40 8.74 -7.38 2.66
C GLU A 40 8.66 -6.29 3.72
N VAL A 41 8.43 -5.02 3.32
CA VAL A 41 8.19 -3.93 4.27
C VAL A 41 6.86 -4.15 5.01
N ALA A 42 5.80 -4.52 4.30
CA ALA A 42 4.52 -4.84 4.92
C ALA A 42 4.67 -6.02 5.89
N ASP A 43 5.36 -7.08 5.48
CA ASP A 43 5.66 -8.24 6.31
C ASP A 43 6.55 -7.88 7.49
N LYS A 44 7.56 -7.01 7.36
CA LYS A 44 8.38 -6.55 8.50
C LYS A 44 7.58 -5.74 9.51
N LEU A 45 6.63 -4.93 9.04
CA LEU A 45 5.72 -4.16 9.88
C LEU A 45 4.74 -5.09 10.61
N THR A 46 4.21 -6.10 9.93
CA THR A 46 3.24 -7.05 10.52
C THR A 46 3.92 -8.13 11.39
N SER A 47 5.11 -8.61 11.02
CA SER A 47 5.84 -9.68 11.71
C SER A 47 6.36 -9.30 13.09
N ASN A 48 6.64 -8.02 13.33
CA ASN A 48 6.95 -7.49 14.67
C ASN A 48 5.72 -6.94 15.39
N SER A 49 4.56 -6.91 14.73
CA SER A 49 3.32 -6.46 15.35
C SER A 49 2.55 -7.66 15.87
N SER A 50 2.34 -7.73 17.18
CA SER A 50 1.27 -8.55 17.77
C SER A 50 -0.09 -7.86 17.61
N PHE A 51 -0.24 -6.97 16.61
CA PHE A 51 -1.39 -6.09 16.45
C PHE A 51 -2.58 -6.92 16.00
N THR A 52 -3.47 -7.16 16.94
CA THR A 52 -4.68 -7.95 16.73
C THR A 52 -5.81 -7.09 16.17
N LEU A 53 -6.87 -7.74 15.70
CA LEU A 53 -8.12 -7.04 15.34
C LEU A 53 -8.71 -6.29 16.55
N GLU A 54 -8.53 -6.81 17.77
CA GLU A 54 -8.96 -6.14 18.99
C GLU A 54 -8.18 -4.84 19.25
N ASP A 55 -6.89 -4.80 18.91
CA ASP A 55 -6.08 -3.57 19.01
C ASP A 55 -6.51 -2.53 17.98
N ALA A 56 -6.94 -2.97 16.79
CA ALA A 56 -7.50 -2.08 15.77
C ALA A 56 -8.82 -1.44 16.23
N ASP A 57 -9.70 -2.23 16.86
CA ASP A 57 -10.97 -1.72 17.41
C ASP A 57 -10.73 -0.72 18.56
N LYS A 58 -9.84 -1.05 19.51
CA LYS A 58 -9.46 -0.14 20.60
C LYS A 58 -8.89 1.18 20.07
N LEU A 59 -8.02 1.11 19.06
CA LEU A 59 -7.45 2.30 18.44
C LEU A 59 -8.54 3.14 17.75
N GLY A 60 -9.49 2.51 17.08
CA GLY A 60 -10.63 3.18 16.47
C GLY A 60 -11.48 3.95 17.50
N ASP A 61 -11.77 3.32 18.63
CA ASP A 61 -12.51 3.93 19.73
C ASP A 61 -11.77 5.12 20.36
N GLU A 62 -10.45 4.98 20.60
CA GLU A 62 -9.62 6.07 21.12
C GLU A 62 -9.61 7.29 20.19
N ILE A 63 -9.45 7.06 18.88
CA ILE A 63 -9.46 8.14 17.88
C ILE A 63 -10.82 8.85 17.90
N LYS A 64 -11.92 8.08 17.93
CA LYS A 64 -13.28 8.62 17.95
C LYS A 64 -13.55 9.46 19.19
N GLN A 65 -13.10 9.00 20.36
CA GLN A 65 -13.21 9.77 21.60
C GLN A 65 -12.42 11.07 21.54
N LYS A 66 -11.15 11.04 21.13
CA LYS A 66 -10.32 12.25 21.02
C LYS A 66 -10.87 13.25 20.00
N MET A 67 -11.41 12.76 18.87
CA MET A 67 -12.08 13.63 17.89
C MET A 67 -13.33 14.29 18.49
N TRP A 68 -14.13 13.53 19.23
CA TRP A 68 -15.31 14.06 19.91
C TRP A 68 -14.95 15.11 20.96
N GLU A 69 -13.96 14.86 21.80
CA GLU A 69 -13.48 15.81 22.81
C GLU A 69 -13.00 17.12 22.17
N ARG A 70 -12.21 17.02 21.10
CA ARG A 70 -11.74 18.19 20.35
C ARG A 70 -12.90 18.97 19.73
N HIS A 71 -13.87 18.26 19.15
CA HIS A 71 -15.06 18.87 18.57
C HIS A 71 -15.93 19.56 19.64
N LYS A 72 -16.11 18.91 20.79
CA LYS A 72 -16.84 19.45 21.93
C LYS A 72 -16.17 20.72 22.46
N TYR A 73 -14.85 20.70 22.67
CA TYR A 73 -14.07 21.87 23.07
C TYR A 73 -14.27 23.04 22.08
N TYR A 74 -14.17 22.77 20.78
CA TYR A 74 -14.41 23.77 19.75
C TYR A 74 -15.84 24.36 19.84
N MET A 75 -16.86 23.52 20.01
CA MET A 75 -18.24 23.97 20.16
C MET A 75 -18.49 24.78 21.44
N GLU A 76 -17.81 24.46 22.54
CA GLU A 76 -17.88 25.22 23.79
C GLU A 76 -17.18 26.59 23.69
N THR A 77 -16.05 26.65 22.96
CA THR A 77 -15.34 27.94 22.74
C THR A 77 -16.09 28.89 21.80
N LEU A 78 -16.93 28.38 20.89
CA LEU A 78 -17.78 29.21 20.02
C LEU A 78 -19.06 29.73 20.69
N LYS A 79 -19.44 29.16 21.85
CA LYS A 79 -20.64 29.54 22.61
C LYS A 79 -20.36 30.59 23.69
N LYS A 80 -19.11 31.01 23.88
CA LYS A 80 -18.69 32.12 24.74
C LYS A 80 -18.43 33.37 23.89
#